data_AF-A0A424IP72-F1
#
_entry.id   AF-A0A424IP72-F1
#
_cell.length_a   1.000
_cell.length_b   1.000
_cell.length_c   1.000
_cell.angle_alpha   90.00
_cell.angle_beta   90.00
_cell.angle_gamma   90.00
#
_symmetry.space_group_name_H-M   'P 1'
#
loop_
_entity.id
_entity.type
_entity.pdbx_description
1 polymer ?
#
loop_
_entity_poly.entity_id
_entity_poly.type
_entity_poly.pdbx_seq_one_letter_code
_entity_poly.pdbx_strand_id
1 'polypeptide(L)'
;MRHYNFQTEITLENLIWAARRQEFISYHRLNQSQGIADQDWSYASSLLMRHLDQLANKIYRESKPVFPFLAVARKELGTGKHTTRRHRQIIRAFGDVAPLEKEIAAFIKKEQMRCFAWGIEKGWPTPEEKPPDAPRQPARNAEVQAARNHRSKKT
;
A
#
# COMPACT_ATOMS: atom_id res chain seq x y z
N MET A 1 -12.39 -18.67 -3.40
CA MET A 1 -12.63 -17.29 -2.91
C MET A 1 -11.82 -16.38 -3.81
N ARG A 2 -12.44 -15.41 -4.51
CA ARG A 2 -11.63 -14.40 -5.22
C ARG A 2 -10.98 -13.52 -4.15
N HIS A 3 -9.65 -13.48 -4.16
CA HIS A 3 -8.88 -12.56 -3.32
C HIS A 3 -9.01 -11.15 -3.92
N TYR A 4 -8.98 -10.09 -3.10
CA TYR A 4 -8.84 -8.74 -3.63
C TYR A 4 -7.64 -8.69 -4.56
N ASN A 5 -7.85 -8.20 -5.78
CA ASN A 5 -6.79 -8.06 -6.75
C ASN A 5 -6.24 -6.64 -6.65
N PHE A 6 -5.09 -6.50 -5.99
CA PHE A 6 -4.41 -5.21 -5.91
C PHE A 6 -3.69 -4.96 -7.22
N GLN A 7 -4.10 -3.92 -7.94
CA GLN A 7 -3.45 -3.49 -9.17
C GLN A 7 -2.16 -2.74 -8.81
N THR A 8 -1.02 -3.29 -9.20
CA THR A 8 0.31 -2.74 -8.91
C THR A 8 0.44 -1.32 -9.43
N GLU A 9 -0.04 -1.08 -10.65
CA GLU A 9 0.03 0.18 -11.36
C GLU A 9 -0.70 1.27 -10.57
N ILE A 10 -1.94 1.01 -10.17
CA ILE A 10 -2.75 1.93 -9.35
C ILE A 10 -2.08 2.20 -7.99
N THR A 11 -1.53 1.18 -7.34
CA THR A 11 -0.81 1.34 -6.06
C THR A 11 0.41 2.24 -6.24
N LEU A 12 1.24 1.95 -7.25
CA LEU A 12 2.47 2.69 -7.49
C LEU A 12 2.19 4.12 -7.91
N GLU A 13 1.21 4.36 -8.78
CA GLU A 13 0.83 5.71 -9.17
C GLU A 13 0.38 6.51 -7.95
N ASN A 14 -0.50 5.98 -7.10
CA ASN A 14 -0.91 6.67 -5.87
C ASN A 14 0.28 7.00 -4.95
N LEU A 15 1.28 6.12 -4.85
CA LEU A 15 2.47 6.35 -4.04
C LEU A 15 3.45 7.35 -4.67
N ILE A 16 3.62 7.31 -5.99
CA ILE A 16 4.40 8.28 -6.76
C ILE A 16 3.80 9.67 -6.60
N TRP A 17 2.47 9.75 -6.66
CA TRP A 17 1.71 10.95 -6.40
C TRP A 17 1.94 11.53 -5.00
N ALA A 18 1.86 10.67 -3.98
CA ALA A 18 2.21 11.04 -2.61
C ALA A 18 3.65 11.55 -2.52
N ALA A 19 4.59 10.91 -3.22
CA ALA A 19 5.99 11.34 -3.28
C ALA A 19 6.16 12.74 -3.89
N ARG A 20 5.49 13.02 -5.03
CA ARG A 20 5.52 14.34 -5.69
C ARG A 20 4.92 15.45 -4.83
N ARG A 21 3.91 15.13 -4.00
CA ARG A 21 3.28 16.05 -3.05
C ARG A 21 4.02 16.16 -1.71
N GLN A 22 5.05 15.35 -1.51
CA GLN A 22 5.78 15.23 -0.23
C GLN A 22 4.88 14.79 0.94
N GLU A 23 3.94 13.90 0.66
CA GLU A 23 2.94 13.42 1.60
C GLU A 23 3.07 11.93 1.89
N PHE A 24 2.59 11.52 3.06
CA PHE A 24 2.34 10.11 3.36
C PHE A 24 0.91 9.74 2.97
N ILE A 25 0.70 8.49 2.55
CA ILE A 25 -0.62 7.98 2.17
C ILE A 25 -1.07 6.89 3.14
N SER A 26 -2.36 6.90 3.50
CA SER A 26 -2.87 5.87 4.41
C SER A 26 -3.18 4.58 3.68
N TYR A 27 -3.04 3.44 4.38
CA TYR A 27 -3.54 2.15 3.87
C TYR A 27 -5.02 2.20 3.48
N HIS A 28 -5.82 3.00 4.20
CA HIS A 28 -7.22 3.20 3.89
C HIS A 28 -7.43 3.89 2.52
N ARG A 29 -6.69 4.97 2.25
CA ARG A 29 -6.76 5.67 0.97
C ARG A 29 -6.30 4.77 -0.19
N LEU A 30 -5.27 3.95 0.02
CA LEU A 30 -4.84 2.97 -0.99
C LEU A 30 -5.89 1.87 -1.22
N ASN A 31 -6.58 1.38 -0.20
CA ASN A 31 -7.69 0.44 -0.41
C ASN A 31 -8.83 1.09 -1.21
N GLN A 32 -9.15 2.35 -0.92
CA GLN A 32 -10.17 3.09 -1.67
C GLN A 32 -9.78 3.27 -3.14
N SER A 33 -8.53 3.62 -3.43
CA SER A 33 -8.07 3.72 -4.82
C SER A 33 -8.05 2.39 -5.55
N GLN A 34 -8.09 1.27 -4.83
CA GLN A 34 -8.23 -0.08 -5.39
C GLN A 34 -9.71 -0.49 -5.58
N GLY A 35 -10.66 0.43 -5.37
CA GLY A 35 -12.09 0.18 -5.50
C GLY A 35 -12.64 -0.71 -4.38
N ILE A 36 -11.93 -0.87 -3.27
CA ILE A 36 -12.35 -1.70 -2.13
C ILE A 36 -13.35 -0.92 -1.28
N ALA A 37 -14.49 -1.55 -1.00
CA ALA A 37 -15.52 -0.95 -0.15
C ALA A 37 -15.05 -0.79 1.30
N ASP A 38 -15.44 0.31 1.95
CA ASP A 38 -15.01 0.63 3.31
C ASP A 38 -15.30 -0.49 4.31
N GLN A 39 -16.42 -1.20 4.20
CA GLN A 39 -16.77 -2.31 5.10
C GLN A 39 -15.76 -3.48 5.09
N ASP A 40 -14.98 -3.62 4.02
CA ASP A 40 -14.03 -4.73 3.85
C ASP A 40 -12.58 -4.35 4.22
N TRP A 41 -12.37 -3.12 4.71
CA TRP A 41 -11.04 -2.53 4.91
C TRP A 41 -10.12 -3.35 5.82
N SER A 42 -10.65 -3.96 6.89
CA SER A 42 -9.85 -4.70 7.88
C SER A 42 -9.18 -5.92 7.25
N TYR A 43 -9.94 -6.67 6.46
CA TYR A 43 -9.43 -7.82 5.71
C TYR A 43 -8.50 -7.38 4.58
N ALA A 44 -8.92 -6.38 3.80
CA ALA A 44 -8.14 -5.84 2.69
C ALA A 44 -6.77 -5.29 3.11
N SER A 45 -6.70 -4.61 4.26
CA SER A 45 -5.45 -4.01 4.76
C SER A 45 -4.34 -5.04 5.00
N SER A 46 -4.69 -6.25 5.43
CA SER A 46 -3.70 -7.32 5.61
C SER A 46 -3.12 -7.81 4.28
N LEU A 47 -3.96 -7.85 3.23
CA LEU A 47 -3.53 -8.20 1.88
C LEU A 47 -2.74 -7.07 1.22
N LEU A 48 -3.18 -5.81 1.41
CA LEU A 48 -2.48 -4.62 0.96
C LEU A 48 -1.06 -4.57 1.56
N MET A 49 -0.90 -4.84 2.86
CA MET A 49 0.43 -4.84 3.47
C MET A 49 1.37 -5.86 2.82
N ARG A 50 0.87 -7.07 2.52
CA ARG A 50 1.67 -8.09 1.79
C ARG A 50 2.01 -7.64 0.38
N HIS A 51 1.07 -7.01 -0.32
CA HIS A 51 1.30 -6.44 -1.64
C HIS A 51 2.38 -5.35 -1.60
N LEU A 52 2.29 -4.42 -0.65
CA LEU A 52 3.30 -3.36 -0.45
C LEU A 52 4.68 -3.94 -0.09
N ASP A 53 4.73 -4.99 0.72
CA ASP A 53 5.96 -5.69 1.08
C ASP A 53 6.65 -6.34 -0.14
N GLN A 54 5.86 -7.00 -1.00
CA GLN A 54 6.36 -7.59 -2.25
C GLN A 54 6.87 -6.52 -3.21
N LEU A 55 6.13 -5.42 -3.37
CA LEU A 55 6.55 -4.29 -4.19
C LEU A 55 7.82 -3.65 -3.65
N ALA A 56 7.91 -3.45 -2.34
CA ALA A 56 9.06 -2.83 -1.70
C ALA A 56 10.33 -3.64 -1.95
N ASN A 57 10.26 -4.97 -1.75
CA ASN A 57 11.40 -5.86 -2.00
C ASN A 57 11.83 -5.81 -3.47
N LYS A 58 10.87 -5.93 -4.41
CA LYS A 58 11.15 -5.87 -5.85
C LYS A 58 11.85 -4.56 -6.25
N ILE A 59 11.27 -3.42 -5.85
CA ILE A 59 11.78 -2.08 -6.17
C ILE A 59 13.17 -1.86 -5.56
N TYR A 60 13.38 -2.32 -4.33
CA TYR A 60 14.66 -2.22 -3.65
C TYR A 60 15.76 -2.98 -4.41
N ARG A 61 15.48 -4.20 -4.87
CA ARG A 61 16.44 -4.99 -5.70
C ARG A 61 16.77 -4.30 -7.02
N GLU A 62 15.85 -3.53 -7.58
CA GLU A 62 16.06 -2.72 -8.78
C GLU A 62 16.77 -1.38 -8.50
N SER A 63 17.21 -1.14 -7.25
CA SER A 63 17.85 0.11 -6.82
C SER A 63 17.00 1.36 -7.11
N LYS A 64 15.67 1.24 -7.06
CA LYS A 64 14.73 2.36 -7.23
C LYS A 64 14.24 2.89 -5.87
N PRO A 65 13.71 4.12 -5.80
CA PRO A 65 13.10 4.65 -4.58
C PRO A 65 11.95 3.76 -4.10
N VAL A 66 11.99 3.33 -2.83
CA VAL A 66 11.01 2.38 -2.27
C VAL A 66 9.70 3.08 -1.86
N PHE A 67 8.93 3.49 -2.87
CA PHE A 67 7.65 4.18 -2.70
C PHE A 67 6.66 3.53 -1.72
N PRO A 68 6.56 2.19 -1.60
CA PRO A 68 5.66 1.57 -0.63
C PRO A 68 5.89 1.98 0.83
N PHE A 69 7.05 2.52 1.20
CA PHE A 69 7.29 3.05 2.54
C PHE A 69 6.59 4.39 2.85
N LEU A 70 6.04 5.06 1.83
CA LEU A 70 5.15 6.21 2.02
C LEU A 70 3.76 5.79 2.52
N ALA A 71 3.40 4.51 2.40
CA ALA A 71 2.14 3.97 2.89
C ALA A 71 2.21 3.69 4.40
N VAL A 72 1.41 4.40 5.19
CA VAL A 72 1.39 4.30 6.66
C VAL A 72 -0.02 4.09 7.21
N ALA A 73 -0.11 3.77 8.50
CA ALA A 73 -1.41 3.75 9.18
C ALA A 73 -1.94 5.18 9.32
N ARG A 74 -3.27 5.36 9.36
CA ARG A 74 -3.91 6.68 9.44
C ARG A 74 -3.38 7.54 10.59
N LYS A 75 -3.15 6.94 11.75
CA LYS A 75 -2.60 7.62 12.95
C LYS A 75 -1.15 8.07 12.80
N GLU A 76 -0.41 7.52 11.84
CA GLU A 76 1.00 7.83 11.60
C GLU A 76 1.20 8.78 10.41
N LEU A 77 0.13 9.26 9.77
CA LEU A 77 0.24 10.18 8.62
C LEU A 77 1.02 11.45 8.95
N GLY A 78 0.87 11.98 10.17
CA GLY A 78 1.58 13.19 10.59
C GLY A 78 3.06 13.00 10.86
N THR A 79 3.52 11.75 11.07
CA THR A 79 4.92 11.47 11.42
C THR A 79 5.66 10.66 10.37
N GLY A 80 4.93 9.93 9.51
CA GLY A 80 5.49 8.95 8.59
C GLY A 80 6.10 7.72 9.26
N LYS A 81 5.99 7.60 10.60
CA LYS A 81 6.68 6.55 11.36
C LYS A 81 5.93 5.23 11.26
N HIS A 82 6.66 4.18 10.92
CA HIS A 82 6.13 2.83 10.97
C HIS A 82 6.18 2.29 12.40
N THR A 83 5.19 1.49 12.76
CA THR A 83 5.17 0.82 14.09
C THR A 83 6.23 -0.28 14.15
N THR A 84 6.67 -0.66 15.36
CA THR A 84 7.59 -1.81 15.55
C THR A 84 7.06 -3.10 14.93
N ARG A 85 5.74 -3.34 15.01
CA ARG A 85 5.10 -4.47 14.32
C ARG A 85 5.34 -4.43 12.82
N ARG A 86 5.23 -3.24 12.22
CA ARG A 86 5.43 -3.04 10.79
C ARG A 86 6.90 -3.21 10.39
N HIS A 87 7.84 -2.74 11.20
CA HIS A 87 9.27 -2.99 10.99
C HIS A 87 9.57 -4.50 10.89
N ARG A 88 9.07 -5.31 11.82
CA ARG A 88 9.26 -6.78 11.79
C ARG A 88 8.65 -7.42 10.55
N GLN A 89 7.53 -6.92 10.05
CA GLN A 89 6.93 -7.41 8.81
C GLN A 89 7.81 -7.10 7.60
N ILE A 90 8.32 -5.86 7.50
CA ILE A 90 9.22 -5.46 6.42
C ILE A 90 10.51 -6.30 6.44
N ILE A 91 11.11 -6.49 7.61
CA ILE A 91 12.31 -7.34 7.77
C ILE A 91 12.04 -8.76 7.25
N ARG A 92 10.92 -9.37 7.66
CA ARG A 92 10.54 -10.71 7.17
C ARG A 92 10.31 -10.75 5.66
N ALA A 93 9.74 -9.70 5.09
CA ALA A 93 9.48 -9.62 3.67
C ALA A 93 10.76 -9.41 2.84
N PHE A 94 11.73 -8.69 3.39
CA PHE A 94 13.02 -8.44 2.73
C PHE A 94 13.95 -9.65 2.83
N GLY A 95 13.82 -10.46 3.89
CA GLY A 95 14.55 -11.71 4.02
C GLY A 95 16.05 -11.48 4.17
N ASP A 96 16.83 -12.03 3.25
CA ASP A 96 18.30 -11.98 3.21
C ASP A 96 18.87 -10.56 3.01
N VAL A 97 18.11 -9.68 2.34
CA VAL A 97 18.50 -8.28 2.11
C VAL A 97 17.93 -7.32 3.15
N ALA A 98 17.35 -7.83 4.23
CA ALA A 98 16.73 -7.00 5.25
C ALA A 98 17.77 -6.24 6.09
N PRO A 99 17.53 -4.95 6.41
CA PRO A 99 18.30 -4.25 7.43
C PRO A 99 18.18 -4.95 8.79
N LEU A 100 19.18 -4.75 9.66
CA LEU A 100 19.10 -5.19 11.05
C LEU A 100 17.92 -4.51 11.76
N GLU A 101 17.32 -5.18 12.76
CA GLU A 101 16.15 -4.64 13.49
C GLU A 101 16.45 -3.29 14.14
N LYS A 102 17.70 -3.06 14.57
CA LYS A 102 18.14 -1.77 15.14
C LYS A 102 18.26 -0.64 14.10
N GLU A 103 18.40 -0.98 12.82
CA GLU A 103 18.64 -0.04 11.71
C GLU A 103 17.40 0.23 10.87
N ILE A 104 16.37 -0.61 10.96
CA ILE A 104 15.17 -0.58 10.12
C ILE A 104 14.47 0.78 10.10
N ALA A 105 14.41 1.47 11.25
CA ALA A 105 13.77 2.79 11.33
C ALA A 105 14.55 3.85 10.53
N ALA A 106 15.88 3.84 10.63
CA ALA A 106 16.74 4.74 9.88
C ALA A 106 16.72 4.41 8.38
N PHE A 107 16.73 3.12 8.04
CA PHE A 107 16.60 2.65 6.67
C PHE A 107 15.29 3.11 6.01
N ILE A 108 14.15 2.89 6.67
CA ILE A 108 12.84 3.32 6.15
C ILE A 108 12.82 4.84 5.97
N LYS A 109 13.30 5.61 6.95
CA LYS A 109 13.37 7.07 6.85
C LYS A 109 14.23 7.51 5.66
N LYS A 110 15.39 6.88 5.44
CA LYS A 110 16.27 7.18 4.30
C LYS A 110 15.54 6.95 2.97
N GLU A 111 14.85 5.82 2.82
CA GLU A 111 14.13 5.51 1.58
C GLU A 111 12.88 6.41 1.39
N GLN A 112 12.18 6.80 2.46
CA GLN A 112 11.11 7.80 2.39
C GLN A 112 11.65 9.15 1.84
N MET A 113 12.78 9.63 2.37
CA MET A 113 13.42 10.86 1.88
C MET A 113 13.86 10.73 0.42
N ARG A 114 14.34 9.55 0.02
CA ARG A 114 14.71 9.27 -1.37
C ARG A 114 13.50 9.32 -2.32
N CYS A 115 12.33 8.85 -1.87
CA CYS A 115 11.09 8.98 -2.62
C CYS A 115 10.69 10.45 -2.79
N PHE A 116 10.76 11.26 -1.72
CA PHE A 116 10.44 12.68 -1.80
C PHE A 116 11.42 13.45 -2.69
N ALA A 117 12.73 13.17 -2.59
CA ALA A 117 13.72 13.76 -3.47
C ALA A 117 13.43 13.46 -4.96
N TRP A 118 13.08 12.20 -5.25
CA TRP A 118 12.64 11.81 -6.59
C TRP A 118 11.36 12.56 -7.01
N GLY A 119 10.40 12.73 -6.10
CA GLY A 119 9.16 13.46 -6.37
C GLY A 119 9.40 14.92 -6.76
N ILE A 120 10.32 15.60 -6.07
CA ILE A 120 10.73 16.98 -6.38
C ILE A 120 11.36 17.04 -7.77
N GLU A 121 12.27 16.11 -8.10
CA GLU A 121 12.95 16.05 -9.40
C GLU A 121 11.95 15.92 -10.56
N LYS A 122 10.85 15.19 -10.36
CA LYS A 122 9.79 15.01 -11.38
C LYS A 122 8.75 16.13 -11.40
N GLY A 123 8.87 17.12 -10.52
CA GLY A 123 7.96 18.25 -10.43
C GLY A 123 6.62 17.92 -9.77
N TRP A 124 5.93 18.98 -9.38
CA TRP A 124 4.64 18.89 -8.68
C TRP A 124 3.51 18.56 -9.66
N PRO A 125 2.54 17.72 -9.26
CA PRO A 125 1.36 17.52 -10.08
C PRO A 125 0.53 18.79 -10.12
N THR A 126 -0.15 19.04 -11.25
CA THR A 126 -1.07 20.18 -11.31
C THR A 126 -2.30 19.91 -10.43
N PRO A 127 -3.04 20.96 -10.00
CA PRO A 127 -4.24 20.79 -9.18
C PRO A 127 -5.33 19.92 -9.84
N GLU A 128 -5.37 19.89 -11.17
CA GLU A 128 -6.35 19.14 -11.97
C GLU A 128 -5.97 17.65 -12.10
N GLU A 129 -4.68 17.34 -12.04
CA GLU A 129 -4.19 15.98 -12.11
C GLU A 129 -4.56 15.22 -10.81
N LYS A 130 -5.01 13.97 -10.95
CA LYS A 130 -5.29 13.06 -9.83
C LYS A 130 -4.73 11.68 -10.14
N PRO A 131 -4.26 10.92 -9.14
CA PRO A 131 -3.93 9.51 -9.35
C PRO A 131 -5.20 8.76 -9.75
N PRO A 132 -5.09 7.73 -10.60
CA PRO A 132 -6.23 6.92 -10.99
C PRO A 132 -6.77 6.11 -9.82
N ASP A 133 -8.07 5.86 -9.86
CA ASP A 133 -8.77 4.91 -9.01
C ASP A 133 -9.22 3.71 -9.86
N ALA A 134 -9.06 2.51 -9.34
CA ALA A 134 -9.55 1.29 -9.95
C ALA A 134 -11.09 1.23 -9.93
N PRO A 135 -11.71 0.49 -10.87
CA PRO A 135 -13.13 0.17 -10.80
C PRO A 135 -13.48 -0.51 -9.47
N ARG A 136 -14.70 -0.26 -8.99
CA ARG A 136 -15.19 -0.82 -7.73
C ARG A 136 -15.13 -2.35 -7.75
N GLN A 137 -14.45 -2.94 -6.77
CA GLN A 137 -14.41 -4.38 -6.58
C GLN A 137 -15.69 -4.86 -5.87
N PRO A 138 -16.20 -6.06 -6.18
CA PRO A 138 -17.36 -6.60 -5.50
C PRO A 138 -17.08 -6.76 -4.00
N ALA A 139 -18.06 -6.37 -3.18
CA ALA A 139 -17.92 -6.47 -1.73
C ALA A 139 -17.90 -7.93 -1.29
N ARG A 140 -16.96 -8.28 -0.42
CA ARG A 140 -16.78 -9.67 0.01
C ARG A 140 -18.03 -10.22 0.70
N ASN A 141 -18.70 -9.40 1.51
CA ASN A 141 -19.93 -9.81 2.20
C ASN A 141 -21.10 -10.07 1.22
N ALA A 142 -21.23 -9.28 0.15
CA ALA A 142 -22.25 -9.50 -0.87
C ALA A 142 -22.00 -10.82 -1.63
N GLU A 143 -20.73 -11.14 -1.91
CA GLU A 143 -20.37 -12.40 -2.56
C GLU A 143 -20.53 -13.62 -1.64
N VAL A 144 -20.15 -13.51 -0.36
CA VAL A 144 -20.34 -14.59 0.63
C VAL A 144 -21.84 -14.87 0.82
N GLN A 145 -22.67 -13.83 0.83
CA GLN A 145 -24.12 -13.95 0.95
C GLN A 145 -24.75 -14.52 -0.32
N ALA A 146 -24.31 -14.09 -1.51
CA ALA A 146 -24.73 -14.67 -2.79
C ALA A 146 -24.32 -16.16 -2.92
N ALA A 147 -23.11 -16.51 -2.49
CA ALA A 147 -22.62 -17.89 -2.48
C ALA A 147 -23.41 -18.79 -1.50
N ARG A 148 -23.77 -18.27 -0.32
CA ARG A 148 -24.65 -18.96 0.64
C ARG A 148 -26.04 -19.18 0.07
N ASN A 149 -26.64 -18.16 -0.54
CA ASN A 149 -27.97 -18.25 -1.15
C ASN A 149 -28.00 -19.22 -2.34
N HIS A 150 -26.95 -19.27 -3.15
CA HIS A 150 -26.84 -20.25 -4.24
C HIS A 150 -26.70 -21.69 -3.74
N ARG A 151 -26.09 -21.89 -2.57
CA ARG A 151 -25.90 -23.22 -1.98
C ARG A 151 -27.18 -23.75 -1.34
N SER A 152 -27.99 -22.89 -0.71
CA SER A 152 -29.28 -23.29 -0.12
C SER A 152 -30.38 -23.53 -1.15
N LYS A 153 -30.23 -23.04 -2.39
CA LYS A 153 -31.16 -23.31 -3.52
C LYS A 153 -30.84 -24.60 -4.28
N LYS A 154 -29.71 -25.26 -3.96
CA LYS A 154 -29.27 -26.53 -4.57
C LYS A 154 -29.46 -27.74 -3.63
N THR A 155 -30.06 -27.52 -2.47
CA THR A 155 -30.51 -28.52 -1.49
C THR A 155 -32.02 -28.41 -1.39
#